data_AF-A0A1Q3DEH5-F1
#
_entry.id   AF-A0A1Q3DEH5-F1
#
_cell.length_a   1.000
_cell.length_b   1.000
_cell.length_c   1.000
_cell.angle_alpha   90.00
_cell.angle_beta   90.00
_cell.angle_gamma   90.00
#
_symmetry.space_group_name_H-M   'P 1'
#
loop_
_entity.id
_entity.type
_entity.pdbx_description
1 polymer ?
#
loop_
_entity_poly.entity_id
_entity_poly.type
_entity_poly.pdbx_seq_one_letter_code
_entity_poly.pdbx_strand_id
1 'polypeptide(L)'
;MNEIEILNVSSKLSIDSLEENEKLKIEIEIDALKKTFSKFSNSSDKLDKLLGLQRCVFDKAGLGYDEMKNVNHFQNFFIKKSEPKMSCNYCGRIGHVSISCFYKNNRYYGKTRKVWIPK
;
A
#
# COMPACT_ATOMS: atom_id res chain seq x y z
N MET A 1 16.34 -45.43 -54.79
CA MET A 1 16.37 -44.76 -53.48
C MET A 1 16.53 -45.85 -52.44
N ASN A 2 17.57 -45.80 -51.61
CA ASN A 2 17.93 -46.90 -50.73
C ASN A 2 17.02 -46.89 -49.48
N GLU A 3 16.37 -47.99 -49.12
CA GLU A 3 15.44 -48.03 -47.96
C GLU A 3 16.11 -47.57 -46.65
N ILE A 4 17.41 -47.83 -46.53
CA ILE A 4 18.24 -47.40 -45.40
C ILE A 4 18.34 -45.87 -45.32
N GLU A 5 18.42 -45.17 -46.46
CA GLU A 5 18.47 -43.70 -46.48
C GLU A 5 17.14 -43.10 -46.03
N ILE A 6 16.02 -43.69 -46.44
CA ILE A 6 14.67 -43.25 -46.05
C ILE A 6 14.47 -43.40 -44.54
N LEU A 7 14.87 -44.55 -43.99
CA LEU A 7 14.78 -44.81 -42.54
C LEU A 7 15.65 -43.84 -41.74
N ASN A 8 16.87 -43.55 -42.19
CA ASN A 8 17.76 -42.61 -41.50
C ASN A 8 17.21 -41.17 -41.49
N VAL A 9 16.64 -40.71 -42.62
CA VAL A 9 15.98 -39.40 -42.71
C VAL A 9 14.75 -39.34 -41.79
N SER A 10 13.94 -40.40 -41.77
CA SER A 10 12.75 -40.49 -40.90
C SER A 10 13.12 -40.45 -39.41
N SER A 11 14.14 -41.21 -39.01
CA SER A 11 14.63 -41.21 -37.62
C SER A 11 15.18 -39.84 -37.21
N LYS A 12 15.92 -39.16 -38.10
CA LYS A 12 16.44 -37.80 -37.85
C LYS A 12 15.29 -36.81 -37.61
N LEU A 13 14.30 -36.81 -38.51
CA LEU A 13 13.12 -35.94 -38.41
C LEU A 13 12.34 -36.19 -37.11
N SER A 14 12.21 -37.45 -36.69
CA SER A 14 11.53 -37.79 -35.43
C SER A 14 12.27 -37.25 -34.21
N ILE A 15 13.60 -37.32 -34.19
CA ILE A 15 14.42 -36.81 -33.08
C ILE A 15 14.30 -35.28 -33.01
N ASP A 16 14.46 -34.60 -34.15
CA ASP A 16 14.38 -33.14 -34.23
C ASP A 16 12.99 -32.64 -33.75
N SER A 17 11.92 -33.34 -34.13
CA SER A 17 10.55 -33.01 -33.71
C SER A 17 10.29 -33.20 -32.20
N LEU A 18 10.96 -34.17 -31.56
CA LEU A 18 10.86 -34.39 -30.11
C LEU A 18 11.56 -33.27 -29.36
N GLU A 19 12.76 -32.90 -29.79
CA GLU A 19 13.56 -31.83 -29.20
C GLU A 19 12.85 -30.47 -29.31
N GLU A 20 12.23 -30.17 -30.46
CA GLU A 20 11.46 -28.95 -30.66
C GLU A 20 10.23 -28.88 -29.72
N ASN A 21 9.53 -30.00 -29.53
CA ASN A 21 8.38 -30.06 -28.62
C ASN A 21 8.77 -29.83 -27.14
N GLU A 22 9.90 -30.39 -26.71
CA GLU A 22 10.42 -30.16 -25.36
C GLU A 22 10.79 -28.69 -25.15
N LYS A 23 11.45 -28.08 -26.15
CA LYS A 23 11.78 -26.65 -26.12
C LYS A 23 10.53 -25.76 -26.04
N LEU A 24 9.51 -26.04 -26.86
CA LEU A 24 8.24 -25.31 -26.84
C LEU A 24 7.56 -25.40 -25.47
N LYS A 25 7.60 -26.57 -24.83
CA LYS A 25 7.04 -26.76 -23.49
C LYS A 25 7.73 -25.88 -22.45
N ILE A 26 9.06 -25.82 -22.48
CA ILE A 26 9.86 -24.96 -21.60
C ILE A 26 9.54 -23.48 -21.85
N GLU A 27 9.42 -23.04 -23.10
CA GLU A 27 9.09 -21.64 -23.42
C GLU A 27 7.71 -21.23 -22.88
N ILE A 28 6.70 -22.10 -22.96
CA ILE A 28 5.37 -21.86 -22.40
C ILE A 28 5.43 -21.70 -20.88
N GLU A 29 6.18 -22.56 -20.19
CA GLU A 29 6.36 -22.47 -18.74
C GLU A 29 7.08 -21.16 -18.36
N ILE A 30 8.10 -20.75 -19.12
CA ILE A 30 8.80 -19.48 -18.91
C ILE A 30 7.87 -18.29 -19.11
N ASP A 31 7.00 -18.29 -20.13
CA ASP A 31 6.04 -17.20 -20.36
C ASP A 31 5.04 -17.08 -19.20
N ALA A 32 4.49 -18.21 -18.77
CA ALA A 32 3.59 -18.26 -17.62
C ALA A 32 4.26 -17.71 -16.35
N LEU A 33 5.52 -18.09 -16.10
CA LEU A 33 6.30 -17.62 -14.95
C LEU A 33 6.64 -16.12 -15.05
N LYS A 34 6.99 -15.62 -16.24
CA LYS A 34 7.22 -14.19 -16.46
C LYS A 34 5.97 -13.37 -16.18
N LYS A 35 4.80 -13.89 -16.56
CA LYS A 35 3.51 -13.23 -16.31
C LYS A 35 3.16 -13.18 -14.82
N THR A 36 3.45 -14.23 -14.05
CA THR A 36 3.26 -14.20 -12.59
C THR A 36 4.26 -13.27 -11.92
N PHE A 37 5.52 -13.31 -12.35
CA PHE A 37 6.59 -12.47 -11.81
C PHE A 37 6.32 -10.97 -12.05
N SER A 38 5.86 -10.59 -13.25
CA SER A 38 5.52 -9.19 -13.54
C SER A 38 4.38 -8.66 -12.66
N LYS A 39 3.34 -9.48 -12.41
CA LYS A 39 2.26 -9.13 -11.47
C LYS A 39 2.78 -8.98 -10.05
N PHE A 40 3.64 -9.91 -9.60
CA PHE A 40 4.25 -9.86 -8.27
C PHE A 40 5.10 -8.61 -8.10
N SER A 41 6.00 -8.31 -9.04
CA SER A 41 6.83 -7.09 -9.03
C SER A 41 5.96 -5.82 -8.92
N ASN A 42 4.92 -5.71 -9.75
CA ASN A 42 4.01 -4.57 -9.72
C ASN A 42 3.27 -4.41 -8.38
N SER A 43 2.97 -5.53 -7.69
CA SER A 43 2.38 -5.48 -6.35
C SER A 43 3.40 -5.11 -5.28
N SER A 44 4.64 -5.57 -5.40
CA SER A 44 5.75 -5.24 -4.50
C SER A 44 6.03 -3.74 -4.52
N ASP A 45 6.14 -3.13 -5.71
CA ASP A 45 6.39 -1.69 -5.85
C ASP A 45 5.29 -0.84 -5.20
N LYS A 46 4.03 -1.31 -5.26
CA LYS A 46 2.90 -0.65 -4.60
C LYS A 46 2.99 -0.77 -3.08
N LEU A 47 3.35 -1.95 -2.58
CA LEU A 47 3.54 -2.18 -1.15
C LEU A 47 4.68 -1.34 -0.60
N ASP A 48 5.83 -1.29 -1.30
CA ASP A 48 6.98 -0.49 -0.90
C ASP A 48 6.64 1.01 -0.83
N LYS A 49 5.84 1.52 -1.77
CA LYS A 49 5.33 2.90 -1.71
C LYS A 49 4.45 3.14 -0.48
N LEU A 50 3.56 2.20 -0.15
CA LEU A 50 2.68 2.29 1.03
C LEU A 50 3.46 2.22 2.35
N LEU A 51 4.40 1.27 2.46
CA LEU A 51 5.22 1.11 3.66
C LEU A 51 6.22 2.25 3.81
N GLY A 52 6.80 2.72 2.70
CA GLY A 52 7.65 3.90 2.67
C GLY A 52 6.93 5.15 3.18
N LEU A 53 5.66 5.32 2.79
CA LEU A 53 4.77 6.37 3.33
C LEU A 53 4.53 6.22 4.83
N GLN A 54 4.27 5.00 5.33
CA GLN A 54 4.05 4.75 6.76
C GLN A 54 5.31 4.99 7.61
N ARG A 55 6.48 4.67 7.07
CA ARG A 55 7.79 4.88 7.72
C ARG A 55 8.29 6.31 7.62
N CYS A 56 7.60 7.16 6.88
CA CYS A 56 7.93 8.57 6.77
C CYS A 56 7.66 9.24 8.13
N VAL A 57 8.73 9.50 8.88
CA VAL A 57 8.63 10.24 10.14
C VAL A 57 8.56 11.71 9.79
N PHE A 58 7.36 12.29 9.86
CA PHE A 58 7.18 13.72 9.63
C PHE A 58 7.56 14.47 10.91
N ASP A 59 8.60 15.28 10.79
CA ASP A 59 9.12 16.21 11.79
C ASP A 59 9.84 15.54 12.99
N LYS A 60 11.15 15.26 12.84
CA LYS A 60 12.04 14.90 13.96
C LYS A 60 12.85 16.10 14.46
N ALA A 61 12.44 17.32 14.16
CA ALA A 61 13.11 18.52 14.65
C ALA A 61 13.27 18.44 16.18
N GLY A 62 14.51 18.50 16.67
CA GLY A 62 14.84 18.45 18.10
C GLY A 62 15.23 17.07 18.68
N LEU A 63 15.16 15.97 17.92
CA LEU A 63 15.58 14.64 18.40
C LEU A 63 16.98 14.21 17.95
N GLY A 64 17.76 15.13 17.36
CA GLY A 64 19.13 14.84 16.89
C GLY A 64 19.21 13.89 15.70
N TYR A 65 18.12 13.70 14.96
CA TYR A 65 18.07 12.83 13.79
C TYR A 65 18.48 13.61 12.54
N ASP A 66 19.52 13.16 11.83
CA ASP A 66 19.98 13.76 10.57
C ASP A 66 19.09 13.28 9.42
N GLU A 67 18.07 14.08 9.09
CA GLU A 67 17.04 13.77 8.08
C GLU A 67 17.61 13.62 6.65
N MET A 68 18.86 14.01 6.40
CA MET A 68 19.36 14.22 5.03
C MET A 68 19.87 12.97 4.30
N LYS A 69 20.09 11.83 4.98
CA LYS A 69 20.83 10.72 4.34
C LYS A 69 19.99 9.63 3.68
N ASN A 70 18.72 9.41 4.06
CA ASN A 70 17.94 8.26 3.56
C ASN A 70 16.41 8.48 3.47
N VAL A 71 15.91 9.72 3.45
CA VAL A 71 14.47 9.96 3.48
C VAL A 71 13.92 10.05 2.06
N ASN A 72 13.36 8.95 1.57
CA ASN A 72 12.53 8.96 0.37
C ASN A 72 11.33 9.90 0.62
N HIS A 73 11.28 11.02 -0.09
CA HIS A 73 10.20 12.00 0.02
C HIS A 73 8.97 11.48 -0.72
N PHE A 74 8.06 10.83 0.01
CA PHE A 74 6.80 10.37 -0.55
C PHE A 74 5.76 11.50 -0.57
N GLN A 75 4.94 11.59 -1.63
CA GLN A 75 3.79 12.50 -1.66
C GLN A 75 2.80 12.12 -0.56
N ASN A 76 2.58 13.03 0.38
CA ASN A 76 1.66 12.84 1.50
C ASN A 76 0.21 12.70 1.02
N PHE A 77 -0.29 11.46 0.95
CA PHE A 77 -1.71 11.16 0.71
C PHE A 77 -2.57 11.26 1.98
N PHE A 78 -1.94 11.33 3.16
CA PHE A 78 -2.68 11.53 4.40
C PHE A 78 -3.18 12.98 4.47
N ILE A 79 -4.50 13.12 4.42
CA ILE A 79 -5.21 14.36 4.69
C ILE A 79 -4.62 14.93 5.99
N LYS A 80 -4.05 16.15 5.93
CA LYS A 80 -3.64 16.88 7.14
C LYS A 80 -4.80 16.77 8.11
N LYS A 81 -4.61 16.14 9.28
CA LYS A 81 -5.61 16.15 10.35
C LYS A 81 -6.06 17.59 10.47
N SER A 82 -7.33 17.86 10.16
CA SER A 82 -7.92 19.17 10.41
C SER A 82 -7.53 19.54 11.83
N GLU A 83 -6.95 20.72 12.03
CA GLU A 83 -6.50 21.17 13.35
C GLU A 83 -7.53 20.75 14.39
N PRO A 84 -7.12 20.12 15.51
CA PRO A 84 -8.05 19.66 16.53
C PRO A 84 -8.80 20.90 17.02
N LYS A 85 -10.02 21.09 16.49
CA LYS A 85 -10.94 22.13 16.92
C LYS A 85 -11.34 21.75 18.32
N MET A 86 -10.57 22.22 19.31
CA MET A 86 -10.82 21.98 20.72
C MET A 86 -12.18 22.58 21.06
N SER A 87 -13.20 21.72 21.05
CA SER A 87 -14.57 22.08 21.36
C SER A 87 -14.88 21.71 22.81
N CYS A 88 -15.69 22.53 23.44
CA CYS A 88 -16.13 22.32 24.80
C CYS A 88 -17.17 21.20 24.85
N ASN A 89 -16.93 20.12 25.61
CA ASN A 89 -17.90 19.03 25.73
C ASN A 89 -19.21 19.44 26.43
N TYR A 90 -19.23 20.61 27.11
CA TYR A 90 -20.44 21.12 27.75
C TYR A 90 -21.31 21.96 26.79
N CYS A 91 -20.73 22.95 26.11
CA CYS A 91 -21.50 23.88 25.26
C CYS A 91 -21.35 23.65 23.75
N GLY A 92 -20.44 22.76 23.33
CA GLY A 92 -20.16 22.45 21.92
C GLY A 92 -19.42 23.56 21.15
N ARG A 93 -19.09 24.69 21.78
CA ARG A 93 -18.36 25.79 21.14
C ARG A 93 -16.86 25.53 21.12
N ILE A 94 -16.18 25.98 20.07
CA ILE A 94 -14.73 25.86 19.88
C ILE A 94 -14.00 26.93 20.70
N GLY A 95 -12.76 26.63 21.11
CA GLY A 95 -11.84 27.61 21.71
C GLY A 95 -11.69 27.52 23.23
N HIS A 96 -12.36 26.57 23.89
CA HIS A 96 -12.21 26.34 25.32
C HIS A 96 -12.57 24.89 25.72
N VAL A 97 -12.07 24.43 26.87
CA VAL A 97 -12.41 23.11 27.44
C VAL A 97 -13.60 23.21 28.40
N SER A 98 -14.22 22.08 28.73
CA SER A 98 -15.38 22.04 29.63
C SER A 98 -15.10 22.64 31.01
N ILE A 99 -13.86 22.63 31.49
CA ILE A 99 -13.48 23.19 32.80
C ILE A 99 -13.58 24.72 32.80
N SER A 100 -13.15 25.36 31.71
CA SER A 100 -13.22 26.82 31.53
C SER A 100 -14.52 27.28 30.87
N CYS A 101 -15.55 26.42 30.82
CA CYS A 101 -16.81 26.74 30.16
C CYS A 101 -17.65 27.69 31.01
N PHE A 102 -17.92 28.89 30.48
CA PHE A 102 -18.77 29.90 31.12
C PHE A 102 -20.16 29.33 31.50
N TYR A 103 -20.76 28.55 30.60
CA TYR A 103 -22.07 27.94 30.83
C TYR A 103 -22.04 26.85 31.92
N LYS A 104 -20.89 26.19 32.15
CA LYS A 104 -20.73 25.23 33.24
C LYS A 104 -20.51 25.93 34.59
N ASN A 105 -19.75 27.02 34.59
CA ASN A 105 -19.35 27.71 35.81
C ASN A 105 -20.43 28.67 36.33
N ASN A 106 -21.35 29.14 35.48
CA ASN A 106 -22.50 29.91 35.92
C ASN A 106 -23.72 29.04 36.24
N ARG A 107 -24.12 29.00 37.52
CA ARG A 107 -25.31 28.28 38.00
C ARG A 107 -26.64 28.77 37.40
N TYR A 108 -26.68 29.99 36.87
CA TYR A 108 -27.90 30.62 36.32
C TYR A 108 -28.30 30.15 34.91
N TYR A 109 -27.37 29.58 34.13
CA TYR A 109 -27.64 29.10 32.75
C TYR A 109 -27.89 27.59 32.68
N GLY A 110 -28.18 26.97 33.82
CA GLY A 110 -28.25 25.52 33.95
C GLY A 110 -29.43 24.89 33.22
N LYS A 111 -29.09 23.86 32.43
CA LYS A 111 -29.89 22.65 32.11
C LYS A 111 -30.63 22.63 30.76
N THR A 112 -29.91 22.69 29.64
CA THR A 112 -30.26 21.83 28.49
C THR A 112 -29.31 20.63 28.48
N ARG A 113 -29.61 19.62 29.30
CA ARG A 113 -28.90 18.33 29.26
C ARG A 113 -29.23 17.66 27.93
N LYS A 114 -28.27 17.59 27.01
CA LYS A 114 -28.37 16.73 25.83
C LYS A 114 -28.05 15.31 26.28
N VAL A 115 -29.06 14.44 26.29
CA VAL A 115 -28.93 13.01 26.57
C VAL A 115 -28.49 12.34 25.27
N TRP A 116 -27.44 11.53 25.34
CA TRP A 116 -27.01 10.72 24.20
C TRP A 116 -27.97 9.54 24.03
N ILE A 117 -28.51 9.37 22.83
CA ILE A 117 -29.38 8.23 22.46
C ILE A 117 -28.57 7.33 21.52
N PRO A 118 -28.37 6.04 21.84
CA PRO A 118 -27.72 5.10 20.93
C PRO A 118 -28.57 4.93 19.66
N LYS A 119 -27.90 4.80 18.51
CA LYS A 119 -28.52 4.39 17.25
C LYS A 119 -28.46 2.88 17.11
#